data_AF-A0A7K2Z0E2-F1
#
_entry.id   AF-A0A7K2Z0E2-F1
#
_cell.length_a   1.000
_cell.length_b   1.000
_cell.length_c   1.000
_cell.angle_alpha   90.00
_cell.angle_beta   90.00
_cell.angle_gamma   90.00
#
_symmetry.space_group_name_H-M   'P 1'
#
loop_
_entity.id
_entity.type
_entity.pdbx_description
1 polymer ?
#
loop_
_entity_poly.entity_id
_entity_poly.type
_entity_poly.pdbx_seq_one_letter_code
_entity_poly.pdbx_strand_id
1 'polypeptide(L)'
;MRIAARFGGSRPGRLVTALAAIGAARVGYGALTRRPPGGAARWERRNHRGEVLTLLEGPAAAVGTAVAVACAPGVSGRRRAAGVLAAVSGAGFGTYDDLAGSSDRRGFKGHLGALAKGEVTSGGLKIVGIGTAGMVAGALVHKRPVDKLLAGVVVAGTANLINLFDLRPGRAAKAVLIAGLPSVLRGGEAGA
;
A
#
# COMPACT_ATOMS: atom_id res chain seq x y z
N MET A 1 15.08 -36.25 -20.98
CA MET A 1 15.42 -36.64 -19.59
C MET A 1 15.65 -35.37 -18.78
N ARG A 2 14.78 -35.12 -17.78
CA ARG A 2 14.79 -34.08 -16.72
C ARG A 2 14.84 -32.59 -17.12
N ILE A 3 13.65 -32.04 -17.43
CA ILE A 3 13.32 -30.62 -17.20
C ILE A 3 12.95 -30.48 -15.72
N ALA A 4 13.82 -29.88 -14.91
CA ALA A 4 13.52 -29.53 -13.52
C ALA A 4 13.20 -28.03 -13.43
N ALA A 5 11.98 -27.65 -13.83
CA ALA A 5 11.43 -26.35 -13.48
C ALA A 5 10.93 -26.42 -12.03
N ARG A 6 11.72 -25.92 -11.08
CA ARG A 6 11.27 -25.64 -9.71
C ARG A 6 11.80 -24.29 -9.24
N PHE A 7 11.19 -23.22 -9.74
CA PHE A 7 11.28 -21.90 -9.11
C PHE A 7 9.90 -21.50 -8.55
N GLY A 8 9.33 -22.36 -7.72
CA GLY A 8 8.22 -22.00 -6.84
C GLY A 8 8.73 -22.03 -5.40
N GLY A 9 8.79 -20.87 -4.73
CA GLY A 9 9.23 -20.79 -3.34
C GLY A 9 8.51 -21.83 -2.47
N SER A 10 9.25 -22.58 -1.67
CA SER A 10 8.72 -23.70 -0.89
C SER A 10 7.61 -23.22 0.05
N ARG A 11 6.56 -24.04 0.26
CA ARG A 11 5.43 -23.74 1.17
C ARG A 11 5.90 -23.25 2.56
N PRO A 12 6.97 -23.81 3.17
CA PRO A 12 7.50 -23.32 4.44
C PRO A 12 7.98 -21.86 4.37
N GLY A 13 8.66 -21.46 3.29
CA GLY A 13 9.15 -20.09 3.13
C GLY A 13 8.02 -19.06 3.10
N ARG A 14 6.88 -19.38 2.47
CA ARG A 14 5.72 -18.47 2.42
C ARG A 14 5.03 -18.34 3.79
N LEU A 15 4.93 -19.43 4.54
CA LEU A 15 4.36 -19.40 5.88
C LEU A 15 5.21 -18.53 6.81
N VAL A 16 6.53 -18.69 6.76
CA VAL A 16 7.47 -17.87 7.54
C VAL A 16 7.32 -16.39 7.19
N THR A 17 7.26 -16.05 5.89
CA THR A 17 7.04 -14.66 5.45
C THR A 17 5.70 -14.10 5.93
N ALA A 18 4.62 -14.90 5.87
CA ALA A 18 3.30 -14.47 6.35
C ALA A 18 3.29 -14.23 7.87
N LEU A 19 3.88 -15.14 8.65
CA LEU A 19 4.00 -14.98 10.10
C LEU A 19 4.86 -13.76 10.48
N ALA A 20 5.98 -13.56 9.78
CA ALA A 20 6.83 -12.38 9.96
C ALA A 20 6.08 -11.08 9.66
N ALA A 21 5.31 -11.04 8.57
CA ALA A 21 4.50 -9.88 8.21
C ALA A 21 3.40 -9.57 9.23
N ILE A 22 2.68 -10.60 9.71
CA ILE A 22 1.67 -10.45 10.77
C ILE A 22 2.32 -9.96 12.07
N GLY A 23 3.44 -10.56 12.46
CA GLY A 23 4.21 -10.15 13.64
C GLY A 23 4.65 -8.69 13.54
N ALA A 24 5.21 -8.29 12.40
CA ALA A 24 5.65 -6.92 12.15
C ALA A 24 4.48 -5.91 12.20
N ALA A 25 3.32 -6.24 11.61
CA ALA A 25 2.13 -5.40 11.71
C ALA A 25 1.64 -5.26 13.16
N ARG A 26 1.61 -6.36 13.93
CA ARG A 26 1.18 -6.35 15.34
C ARG A 26 2.13 -5.56 16.23
N VAL A 27 3.43 -5.77 16.07
CA VAL A 27 4.46 -5.02 16.80
C VAL A 27 4.42 -3.54 16.42
N GLY A 28 4.29 -3.24 15.12
CA GLY A 28 4.14 -1.87 14.61
C GLY A 28 2.92 -1.18 15.20
N TYR A 29 1.76 -1.82 15.18
CA TYR A 29 0.54 -1.30 15.81
C TYR A 29 0.73 -1.05 17.30
N GLY A 30 1.28 -2.03 18.04
CA GLY A 30 1.54 -1.89 19.47
C GLY A 30 2.50 -0.76 19.80
N ALA A 31 3.57 -0.60 19.01
CA ALA A 31 4.54 0.49 19.18
C ALA A 31 3.93 1.86 18.90
N LEU A 32 3.17 1.98 17.80
CA LEU A 32 2.49 3.21 17.42
C LEU A 32 1.41 3.61 18.44
N THR A 33 0.65 2.66 18.97
CA THR A 33 -0.35 2.93 20.00
C THR A 33 0.28 3.35 21.33
N ARG A 34 1.45 2.78 21.69
CA ARG A 34 2.18 3.18 22.90
C ARG A 34 2.80 4.58 22.79
N ARG A 35 3.24 4.97 21.60
CA ARG A 35 3.91 6.26 21.34
C ARG A 35 3.43 6.84 20.00
N PRO A 36 2.19 7.35 19.93
CA PRO A 36 1.63 7.89 18.69
C PRO A 36 2.44 9.12 18.26
N PRO A 37 2.98 9.15 17.03
CA PRO A 37 3.79 10.29 16.56
C PRO A 37 2.97 11.57 16.51
N GLY A 38 3.37 12.60 17.27
CA GLY A 38 2.60 13.85 17.36
C GLY A 38 1.34 13.77 18.23
N GLY A 39 1.23 12.75 19.10
CA GLY A 39 0.17 12.62 20.10
C GLY A 39 -1.07 11.86 19.62
N ALA A 40 -1.82 11.29 20.57
CA ALA A 40 -2.97 10.42 20.28
C ALA A 40 -4.07 11.13 19.47
N ALA A 41 -4.38 12.39 19.82
CA ALA A 41 -5.42 13.18 19.15
C ALA A 41 -5.22 13.33 17.63
N ARG A 42 -3.96 13.30 17.15
CA ARG A 42 -3.63 13.37 15.72
C ARG A 42 -4.08 12.11 14.96
N TRP A 43 -4.18 10.98 15.63
CA TRP A 43 -4.48 9.67 15.04
C TRP A 43 -5.90 9.19 15.37
N GLU A 44 -6.72 10.05 15.96
CA GLU A 44 -8.09 9.76 16.29
C GLU A 44 -9.03 10.47 15.32
N ARG A 45 -10.05 9.75 14.85
CA ARG A 45 -11.10 10.31 14.01
C ARG A 45 -12.45 9.79 14.46
N ARG A 46 -13.42 10.69 14.65
CA ARG A 46 -14.79 10.29 14.96
C ARG A 46 -15.53 9.86 13.70
N ASN A 47 -16.24 8.75 13.79
CA ASN A 47 -17.13 8.31 12.72
C ASN A 47 -18.51 9.00 12.82
N HIS A 48 -19.40 8.72 11.86
CA HIS A 48 -20.77 9.25 11.83
C HIS A 48 -21.65 8.78 13.00
N ARG A 49 -21.20 7.78 13.77
CA ARG A 49 -21.87 7.27 15.00
C ARG A 49 -21.27 7.86 16.27
N GLY A 50 -20.30 8.76 16.15
CA GLY A 50 -19.60 9.38 17.29
C GLY A 50 -18.49 8.54 17.92
N GLU A 51 -18.27 7.31 17.43
CA GLU A 51 -17.21 6.42 17.91
C GLU A 51 -15.84 6.94 17.48
N VAL A 52 -14.86 6.86 18.37
CA VAL A 52 -13.47 7.22 18.08
C VAL A 52 -12.79 6.05 17.39
N LEU A 53 -12.31 6.28 16.18
CA LEU A 53 -11.53 5.34 15.39
C LEU A 53 -10.07 5.76 15.37
N THR A 54 -9.19 4.77 15.39
CA THR A 54 -7.74 4.98 15.23
C THR A 54 -7.35 4.98 13.75
N LEU A 55 -6.42 5.85 13.38
CA LEU A 55 -5.78 5.91 12.07
C LEU A 55 -4.46 5.11 12.03
N LEU A 56 -4.06 4.49 13.14
CA LEU A 56 -2.78 3.75 13.25
C LEU A 56 -2.78 2.38 12.57
N GLU A 57 -3.97 1.85 12.23
CA GLU A 57 -4.10 0.55 11.57
C GLU A 57 -3.46 0.56 10.16
N GLY A 58 -3.62 1.66 9.42
CA GLY A 58 -3.02 1.83 8.09
C GLY A 58 -1.49 1.74 8.10
N PRO A 59 -0.79 2.58 8.87
CA PRO A 59 0.66 2.48 9.06
C PRO A 59 1.13 1.11 9.54
N ALA A 60 0.41 0.48 10.48
CA ALA A 60 0.75 -0.86 10.95
C ALA A 60 0.62 -1.93 9.86
N ALA A 61 -0.45 -1.89 9.07
CA ALA A 61 -0.64 -2.78 7.92
C ALA A 61 0.45 -2.57 6.86
N ALA A 62 0.90 -1.33 6.66
CA ALA A 62 2.00 -1.00 5.76
C ALA A 62 3.34 -1.61 6.21
N VAL A 63 3.64 -1.59 7.51
CA VAL A 63 4.83 -2.25 8.07
C VAL A 63 4.80 -3.75 7.78
N GLY A 64 3.67 -4.42 8.03
CA GLY A 64 3.51 -5.84 7.70
C GLY A 64 3.65 -6.12 6.20
N THR A 65 3.07 -5.27 5.36
CA THR A 65 3.16 -5.38 3.90
C THR A 65 4.60 -5.23 3.40
N ALA A 66 5.34 -4.25 3.92
CA ALA A 66 6.74 -4.04 3.56
C ALA A 66 7.60 -5.26 3.93
N VAL A 67 7.39 -5.85 5.12
CA VAL A 67 8.07 -7.09 5.53
C VAL A 67 7.67 -8.26 4.62
N ALA A 68 6.38 -8.42 4.31
CA ALA A 68 5.91 -9.47 3.40
C ALA A 68 6.61 -9.40 2.04
N VAL A 69 6.72 -8.20 1.46
CA VAL A 69 7.37 -7.97 0.17
C VAL A 69 8.89 -8.17 0.25
N ALA A 70 9.54 -7.62 1.28
CA ALA A 70 10.99 -7.74 1.47
C ALA A 70 11.44 -9.20 1.66
N CYS A 71 10.60 -10.02 2.29
CA CYS A 71 10.86 -11.42 2.59
C CYS A 71 10.21 -12.39 1.58
N ALA A 72 9.65 -11.91 0.47
CA ALA A 72 8.90 -12.75 -0.47
C ALA A 72 9.81 -13.79 -1.18
N PRO A 73 9.64 -15.11 -0.92
CA PRO A 73 10.52 -16.14 -1.48
C PRO A 73 10.40 -16.22 -3.01
N GLY A 74 11.51 -16.46 -3.70
CA GLY A 74 11.55 -16.57 -5.16
C GLY A 74 11.49 -15.23 -5.92
N VAL A 75 11.33 -14.11 -5.22
CA VAL A 75 11.33 -12.76 -5.82
C VAL A 75 12.75 -12.17 -5.81
N SER A 76 13.19 -11.63 -6.94
CA SER A 76 14.50 -10.97 -7.06
C SER A 76 14.61 -9.71 -6.19
N GLY A 77 15.83 -9.39 -5.74
CA GLY A 77 16.08 -8.23 -4.87
C GLY A 77 15.55 -6.90 -5.44
N ARG A 78 15.68 -6.68 -6.75
CA ARG A 78 15.14 -5.48 -7.43
C ARG A 78 13.62 -5.40 -7.36
N ARG A 79 12.91 -6.51 -7.59
CA ARG A 79 11.44 -6.55 -7.49
C ARG A 79 10.97 -6.36 -6.05
N ARG A 80 11.69 -6.90 -5.07
CA ARG A 80 11.43 -6.65 -3.64
C ARG A 80 11.61 -5.17 -3.29
N ALA A 81 12.73 -4.57 -3.71
CA ALA A 81 12.99 -3.14 -3.48
C ALA A 81 11.91 -2.26 -4.13
N ALA A 82 11.51 -2.56 -5.36
CA ALA A 82 10.42 -1.87 -6.06
C ALA A 82 9.08 -1.97 -5.30
N GLY A 83 8.72 -3.17 -4.85
CA GLY A 83 7.47 -3.38 -4.10
C GLY A 83 7.49 -2.73 -2.71
N VAL A 84 8.63 -2.76 -2.00
CA VAL A 84 8.80 -2.07 -0.72
C VAL A 84 8.69 -0.56 -0.91
N LEU A 85 9.33 0.00 -1.94
CA LEU A 85 9.22 1.42 -2.27
C LEU A 85 7.75 1.80 -2.51
N ALA A 86 7.04 1.04 -3.35
CA ALA A 86 5.63 1.29 -3.61
C ALA A 86 4.76 1.22 -2.35
N ALA A 87 4.97 0.22 -1.49
CA ALA A 87 4.23 0.05 -0.23
C ALA A 87 4.49 1.18 0.76
N VAL A 88 5.76 1.54 0.97
CA VAL A 88 6.16 2.61 1.91
C VAL A 88 5.69 3.98 1.42
N SER A 89 5.85 4.28 0.13
CA SER A 89 5.34 5.52 -0.44
C SER A 89 3.82 5.59 -0.40
N GLY A 90 3.13 4.49 -0.74
CA GLY A 90 1.67 4.37 -0.61
C GLY A 90 1.19 4.69 0.80
N ALA A 91 1.83 4.11 1.80
CA ALA A 91 1.54 4.36 3.21
C ALA A 91 1.85 5.80 3.62
N GLY A 92 3.04 6.32 3.27
CA GLY A 92 3.44 7.68 3.65
C GLY A 92 2.49 8.75 3.09
N PHE A 93 2.17 8.67 1.80
CA PHE A 93 1.24 9.59 1.17
C PHE A 93 -0.21 9.38 1.63
N GLY A 94 -0.63 8.13 1.88
CA GLY A 94 -1.94 7.83 2.45
C GLY A 94 -2.10 8.41 3.85
N THR A 95 -1.14 8.15 4.74
CA THR A 95 -1.11 8.69 6.09
C THR A 95 -1.04 10.22 6.10
N TYR A 96 -0.25 10.82 5.21
CA TYR A 96 -0.25 12.28 5.08
C TYR A 96 -1.63 12.82 4.71
N ASP A 97 -2.31 12.19 3.74
CA ASP A 97 -3.66 12.57 3.33
C ASP A 97 -4.70 12.39 4.45
N ASP A 98 -4.60 11.30 5.22
CA ASP A 98 -5.50 11.04 6.35
C ASP A 98 -5.36 12.10 7.45
N LEU A 99 -4.13 12.58 7.67
CA LEU A 99 -3.79 13.56 8.71
C LEU A 99 -3.99 15.02 8.26
N ALA A 100 -3.75 15.32 6.99
CA ALA A 100 -3.81 16.68 6.44
C ALA A 100 -5.15 17.00 5.75
N GLY A 101 -5.93 15.98 5.38
CA GLY A 101 -7.17 16.15 4.62
C GLY A 101 -8.30 16.80 5.43
N SER A 102 -8.75 17.97 4.96
CA SER A 102 -9.97 18.62 5.47
C SER A 102 -11.23 18.01 4.85
N SER A 103 -12.29 17.90 5.65
CA SER A 103 -13.57 17.28 5.28
C SER A 103 -14.36 18.02 4.19
N ASP A 104 -13.90 19.22 3.81
CA ASP A 104 -14.69 20.22 3.10
C ASP A 104 -14.63 20.08 1.58
N ARG A 105 -13.70 19.28 1.05
CA ARG A 105 -13.52 19.10 -0.41
C ARG A 105 -13.37 17.64 -0.78
N ARG A 106 -14.51 16.96 -0.97
CA ARG A 106 -14.55 15.54 -1.35
C ARG A 106 -14.83 15.37 -2.85
N GLY A 107 -14.18 14.39 -3.45
CA GLY A 107 -14.47 13.92 -4.81
C GLY A 107 -13.67 14.63 -5.91
N PHE A 108 -13.69 14.01 -7.10
CA PHE A 108 -12.87 14.40 -8.25
C PHE A 108 -13.12 15.84 -8.71
N LYS A 109 -14.38 16.28 -8.72
CA LYS A 109 -14.77 17.67 -9.06
C LYS A 109 -14.22 18.69 -8.04
N GLY A 110 -14.23 18.36 -6.75
CA GLY A 110 -13.71 19.24 -5.70
C GLY A 110 -12.19 19.43 -5.80
N HIS A 111 -11.45 18.37 -6.13
CA HIS A 111 -10.02 18.45 -6.34
C HIS A 111 -9.64 19.15 -7.65
N LEU A 112 -10.35 18.88 -8.76
CA LEU A 112 -10.11 19.60 -10.02
C LEU A 112 -10.46 21.09 -9.91
N GLY A 113 -11.51 21.44 -9.19
CA GLY A 113 -11.86 22.83 -8.90
C GLY A 113 -10.86 23.54 -7.99
N ALA A 114 -10.25 22.84 -7.04
CA ALA A 114 -9.15 23.36 -6.22
C ALA A 114 -7.87 23.55 -7.06
N LEU A 115 -7.54 22.57 -7.90
CA LEU A 115 -6.39 22.64 -8.79
C LEU A 115 -6.53 23.77 -9.81
N ALA A 116 -7.73 24.00 -10.35
CA ALA A 116 -8.03 25.14 -11.22
C ALA A 116 -7.86 26.50 -10.52
N LYS A 117 -7.88 26.53 -9.19
CA LYS A 117 -7.60 27.71 -8.35
C LYS A 117 -6.14 27.76 -7.87
N GLY A 118 -5.28 26.84 -8.33
CA GLY A 118 -3.88 26.74 -7.91
C GLY A 118 -3.68 26.09 -6.53
N GLU A 119 -4.74 25.51 -5.93
CA GLU A 119 -4.65 24.88 -4.62
C GLU A 119 -4.29 23.40 -4.76
N VAL A 120 -3.16 22.99 -4.17
CA VAL A 120 -2.74 21.60 -4.10
C VAL A 120 -3.42 20.93 -2.90
N THR A 121 -4.28 19.95 -3.16
CA THR A 121 -4.95 19.18 -2.10
C THR A 121 -4.04 18.04 -1.61
N SER A 122 -4.23 17.61 -0.36
CA SER A 122 -3.54 16.43 0.19
C SER A 122 -3.80 15.17 -0.65
N GLY A 123 -5.02 15.00 -1.15
CA GLY A 123 -5.40 13.91 -2.04
C GLY A 123 -4.71 14.00 -3.42
N GLY A 124 -4.53 15.21 -3.95
CA GLY A 124 -3.75 15.44 -5.17
C GLY A 124 -2.27 15.05 -4.98
N LEU A 125 -1.69 15.47 -3.85
CA LEU A 125 -0.33 15.09 -3.47
C LEU A 125 -0.19 13.57 -3.30
N LYS A 126 -1.22 12.90 -2.75
CA LYS A 126 -1.25 11.44 -2.63
C LYS A 126 -1.21 10.74 -3.99
N ILE A 127 -2.05 11.15 -4.93
CA ILE A 127 -2.08 10.53 -6.27
C ILE A 127 -0.76 10.76 -7.01
N VAL A 128 -0.26 11.99 -7.04
CA VAL A 128 1.00 12.34 -7.73
C VAL A 128 2.19 11.65 -7.07
N GLY A 129 2.24 11.66 -5.74
CA GLY A 129 3.31 11.05 -4.96
C GLY A 129 3.37 9.53 -5.14
N ILE A 130 2.22 8.85 -5.03
CA ILE A 130 2.13 7.40 -5.24
C ILE A 130 2.43 7.03 -6.70
N GLY A 131 1.93 7.80 -7.66
CA GLY A 131 2.22 7.59 -9.08
C GLY A 131 3.70 7.73 -9.40
N THR A 132 4.33 8.79 -8.89
CA THR A 132 5.77 9.02 -9.05
C THR A 132 6.59 7.91 -8.41
N ALA A 133 6.25 7.51 -7.18
CA ALA A 133 6.90 6.38 -6.52
C ALA A 133 6.73 5.07 -7.30
N GLY A 134 5.56 4.83 -7.89
CA GLY A 134 5.31 3.71 -8.79
C GLY A 134 6.18 3.76 -10.06
N MET A 135 6.43 4.93 -10.64
CA MET A 135 7.36 5.08 -11.77
C MET A 135 8.81 4.79 -11.36
N VAL A 136 9.24 5.26 -10.20
CA VAL A 136 10.58 4.98 -9.66
C VAL A 136 10.73 3.49 -9.36
N ALA A 137 9.72 2.86 -8.76
CA ALA A 137 9.67 1.41 -8.55
C ALA A 137 9.74 0.66 -9.90
N GLY A 138 8.99 1.11 -10.90
CA GLY A 138 9.02 0.59 -12.25
C GLY A 138 10.40 0.71 -12.90
N ALA A 139 11.14 1.80 -12.64
CA ALA A 139 12.50 1.98 -13.14
C ALA A 139 13.51 0.96 -12.60
N LEU A 140 13.24 0.36 -11.43
CA LEU A 140 14.07 -0.72 -10.86
C LEU A 140 13.90 -2.06 -11.59
N VAL A 141 12.77 -2.24 -12.30
CA VAL A 141 12.37 -3.55 -12.86
C VAL A 141 12.11 -3.53 -14.37
N HIS A 142 11.91 -2.37 -14.98
CA HIS A 142 11.62 -2.21 -16.40
C HIS A 142 12.64 -1.31 -17.11
N LYS A 143 12.95 -1.65 -18.37
CA LYS A 143 13.85 -0.85 -19.22
C LYS A 143 13.10 0.25 -19.98
N ARG A 144 11.94 -0.07 -20.55
CA ARG A 144 11.21 0.84 -21.45
C ARG A 144 10.54 1.97 -20.65
N PRO A 145 10.58 3.22 -21.12
CA PRO A 145 9.92 4.34 -20.44
C PRO A 145 8.42 4.13 -20.23
N VAL A 146 7.73 3.55 -21.22
CA VAL A 146 6.29 3.28 -21.14
C VAL A 146 5.94 2.33 -20.00
N ASP A 147 6.74 1.30 -19.75
CA ASP A 147 6.50 0.33 -18.67
C ASP A 147 6.67 0.99 -17.29
N LYS A 148 7.59 1.96 -17.17
CA LYS A 148 7.78 2.75 -15.93
C LYS A 148 6.57 3.65 -15.68
N LEU A 149 6.07 4.31 -16.71
CA LEU A 149 4.85 5.11 -16.64
C LEU A 149 3.65 4.25 -16.24
N LEU A 150 3.49 3.09 -16.89
CA LEU A 150 2.43 2.13 -16.57
C LEU A 150 2.53 1.64 -15.12
N ALA A 151 3.74 1.37 -14.61
CA ALA A 151 3.92 1.04 -13.20
C ALA A 151 3.40 2.15 -12.27
N GLY A 152 3.67 3.42 -12.59
CA GLY A 152 3.11 4.57 -11.88
C GLY A 152 1.58 4.59 -11.89
N VAL A 153 0.98 4.42 -13.07
CA VAL A 153 -0.48 4.39 -13.26
C VAL A 153 -1.12 3.23 -12.48
N VAL A 154 -0.54 2.03 -12.57
CA VAL A 154 -1.05 0.84 -11.89
C VAL A 154 -0.95 0.99 -10.37
N VAL A 155 0.16 1.49 -9.85
CA VAL A 155 0.35 1.68 -8.40
C VAL A 155 -0.60 2.75 -7.85
N ALA A 156 -0.69 3.93 -8.50
CA ALA A 156 -1.61 4.99 -8.09
C ALA A 156 -3.08 4.58 -8.25
N GLY A 157 -3.42 3.92 -9.36
CA GLY A 157 -4.76 3.42 -9.64
C GLY A 157 -5.19 2.34 -8.63
N THR A 158 -4.28 1.43 -8.26
CA THR A 158 -4.56 0.41 -7.24
C THR A 158 -4.77 1.03 -5.86
N ALA A 159 -3.95 2.01 -5.47
CA ALA A 159 -4.12 2.73 -4.21
C ALA A 159 -5.48 3.45 -4.15
N ASN A 160 -5.85 4.14 -5.22
CA ASN A 160 -7.16 4.79 -5.34
C ASN A 160 -8.31 3.77 -5.31
N LEU A 161 -8.16 2.64 -5.99
CA LEU A 161 -9.16 1.57 -5.99
C LEU A 161 -9.38 0.98 -4.59
N ILE A 162 -8.31 0.70 -3.84
CA ILE A 162 -8.41 0.20 -2.46
C ILE A 162 -9.12 1.23 -1.57
N ASN A 163 -8.80 2.52 -1.72
CA ASN A 163 -9.44 3.62 -1.00
C ASN A 163 -10.95 3.70 -1.29
N LEU A 164 -11.39 3.36 -2.51
CA LEU A 164 -12.82 3.29 -2.87
C LEU A 164 -13.55 2.08 -2.23
N PHE A 165 -12.83 0.99 -1.95
CA PHE A 165 -13.40 -0.12 -1.18
C PHE A 165 -13.56 0.22 0.30
N ASP A 166 -12.79 1.17 0.83
CA ASP A 166 -12.73 1.54 2.24
C ASP A 166 -13.88 2.45 2.70
N LEU A 167 -15.10 2.15 2.26
CA LEU A 167 -16.32 2.87 2.64
C LEU A 167 -17.12 2.14 3.73
N ARG A 168 -16.83 0.86 3.97
CA ARG A 168 -17.49 0.05 5.00
C ARG A 168 -16.48 -0.89 5.65
N PRO A 169 -16.66 -1.24 6.94
CA PRO A 169 -15.72 -2.08 7.67
C PRO A 169 -15.34 -3.36 6.93
N GLY A 170 -14.03 -3.59 6.78
CA GLY A 170 -13.44 -4.81 6.23
C GLY A 170 -13.53 -4.99 4.70
N ARG A 171 -14.14 -4.08 3.94
CA ARG A 171 -14.25 -4.21 2.46
C ARG A 171 -12.89 -4.12 1.77
N ALA A 172 -12.07 -3.14 2.13
CA ALA A 172 -10.72 -2.98 1.57
C ALA A 172 -9.85 -4.23 1.84
N ALA A 173 -9.87 -4.74 3.08
CA ALA A 173 -9.16 -5.96 3.45
C ALA A 173 -9.61 -7.17 2.60
N LYS A 174 -10.93 -7.37 2.43
CA LYS A 174 -11.46 -8.44 1.56
C LYS A 174 -11.01 -8.28 0.12
N ALA A 175 -11.07 -7.07 -0.43
CA ALA A 175 -10.65 -6.80 -1.81
C ALA A 175 -9.17 -7.15 -2.03
N VAL A 176 -8.29 -6.72 -1.12
CA VAL A 176 -6.85 -7.02 -1.17
C VAL A 176 -6.58 -8.52 -1.03
N LEU A 177 -7.24 -9.20 -0.08
CA LEU A 177 -7.06 -10.64 0.12
C LEU A 177 -7.51 -11.46 -1.08
N ILE A 178 -8.65 -11.12 -1.69
CA ILE A 178 -9.16 -11.78 -2.90
C ILE A 178 -8.21 -11.53 -4.08
N ALA A 179 -7.78 -10.29 -4.28
CA ALA A 179 -6.86 -9.94 -5.36
C ALA A 179 -5.48 -10.62 -5.19
N GLY A 180 -5.02 -10.80 -3.96
CA GLY A 180 -3.74 -11.46 -3.63
C GLY A 180 -3.78 -12.99 -3.64
N LEU A 181 -4.97 -13.60 -3.60
CA LEU A 181 -5.12 -15.05 -3.48
C LEU A 181 -4.40 -15.85 -4.59
N PRO A 182 -4.47 -15.46 -5.88
CA PRO A 182 -3.74 -16.16 -6.94
C PRO A 182 -2.22 -16.17 -6.72
N SER A 183 -1.66 -15.08 -6.21
CA SER A 183 -0.22 -14.95 -5.93
C SER A 183 0.23 -15.89 -4.81
N VAL A 184 -0.62 -16.09 -3.80
CA VAL A 184 -0.37 -17.05 -2.71
C VAL A 184 -0.46 -18.49 -3.21
N LEU A 185 -1.46 -18.79 -4.05
CA LEU A 185 -1.74 -20.15 -4.54
C LEU A 185 -0.76 -20.62 -5.60
N ARG A 186 -0.47 -19.79 -6.62
CA ARG A 186 0.32 -20.19 -7.80
C ARG A 186 1.83 -20.21 -7.57
N GLY A 187 2.30 -19.60 -6.49
CA GLY A 187 3.73 -19.55 -6.23
C GLY A 187 4.49 -18.67 -7.18
N GLY A 188 4.16 -17.38 -7.13
CA GLY A 188 5.08 -16.31 -7.46
C GLY A 188 5.77 -16.41 -8.81
N GLU A 189 5.02 -16.50 -9.90
CA GLU A 189 5.29 -15.74 -11.12
C GLU A 189 3.96 -15.26 -11.70
N ALA A 190 3.56 -14.05 -11.33
CA ALA A 190 2.62 -13.26 -12.11
C ALA A 190 3.46 -12.23 -12.87
N GLY A 191 3.72 -12.51 -14.15
CA GLY A 191 4.48 -11.63 -15.04
C GLY A 191 5.78 -12.25 -15.54
N ALA A 192 5.65 -13.23 -16.44
CA ALA A 192 6.60 -13.46 -17.53
C ALA A 192 5.92 -12.98 -18.81
#